data_AF-A0A498FUU8-F1
#
_entry.id   AF-A0A498FUU8-F1
#
_cell.length_a   1.000
_cell.length_b   1.000
_cell.length_c   1.000
_cell.angle_alpha   90.00
_cell.angle_beta   90.00
_cell.angle_gamma   90.00
#
_symmetry.space_group_name_H-M   'P 1'
#
loop_
_entity.id
_entity.type
_entity.pdbx_description
1 polymer ?
#
loop_
_entity_poly.entity_id
_entity_poly.type
_entity_poly.pdbx_seq_one_letter_code
_entity_poly.pdbx_strand_id
1 'polypeptide(L)'
;MPSSLTDRLRALGRGRRPRALSVAAANLLPLVGVVALGWNAAALMTLYWFELGIASGWALVRGLFAGRPSEVEREVLISGPLAQRRVGLSLPLTDVQVRLSSLLVLPIAAPILVVVWAVVGTLTVGVVGGGLGAEAIDTVTLAVLAVFVGEGATTLVEYFGRGEYRDHSAQTAFTGVFARGAAIFFGALFTVTVVAAGTLEDDTPISALDADAVGLPLLLGIVAVKAAFDLGGLYGDRLAAFDESSSLDLGFSYDPPEPEPADGSLAEPVETVRQPRRARVAGALTTPLGHPGLWYIAGAFGFVGLLFAIGGNWPTAGTLGALAVAVPLALAALDHELRHGLVEYRAGDDALVARDRLFGVALWRVEPWDETDLRVERSGLDRRLGTETVAIELRDDEYRIPGLDDPEPILDVFDRRADRPDGPERSGD
;
A
#
# COMPACT_ATOMS: atom_id res chain seq x y z
N MET A 1 -27.92 12.64 -36.48
CA MET A 1 -27.33 11.82 -35.39
C MET A 1 -26.88 12.72 -34.25
N PRO A 2 -27.66 12.86 -33.15
CA PRO A 2 -27.19 13.48 -31.92
C PRO A 2 -27.62 12.69 -30.66
N SER A 3 -27.29 11.40 -30.56
CA SER A 3 -27.65 10.55 -29.40
C SER A 3 -26.49 10.27 -28.44
N SER A 4 -25.23 10.39 -28.87
CA SER A 4 -24.07 10.00 -28.07
C SER A 4 -23.74 10.93 -26.90
N LEU A 5 -23.98 12.25 -27.05
CA LEU A 5 -23.72 13.23 -26.00
C LEU A 5 -24.77 13.17 -24.88
N THR A 6 -26.05 12.98 -25.22
CA THR A 6 -27.13 12.91 -24.24
C THR A 6 -27.07 11.62 -23.42
N ASP A 7 -26.64 10.51 -24.04
CA ASP A 7 -26.43 9.25 -23.33
C ASP A 7 -25.18 9.26 -22.44
N ARG A 8 -24.09 9.91 -22.85
CA ARG A 8 -22.91 10.14 -21.99
C ARG A 8 -23.23 11.06 -20.80
N LEU A 9 -24.00 12.13 -21.02
CA LEU A 9 -24.45 13.03 -19.94
C LEU A 9 -25.45 12.34 -18.99
N ARG A 10 -26.32 11.46 -19.50
CA ARG A 10 -27.19 10.62 -18.66
C ARG A 10 -26.43 9.55 -17.89
N ALA A 11 -25.39 8.95 -18.47
CA ALA A 11 -24.51 7.99 -17.80
C ALA A 11 -23.72 8.65 -16.65
N LEU A 12 -23.15 9.83 -16.89
CA LEU A 12 -22.51 10.66 -15.86
C LEU A 12 -23.50 11.10 -14.76
N GLY A 13 -24.75 11.37 -15.13
CA GLY A 13 -25.81 11.69 -14.17
C GLY A 13 -26.31 10.50 -13.34
N ARG A 14 -26.20 9.26 -13.85
CA ARG A 14 -26.69 8.04 -13.17
C ARG A 14 -25.72 7.52 -12.11
N GLY A 15 -24.42 7.68 -12.29
CA GLY A 15 -23.41 7.40 -11.25
C GLY A 15 -23.32 8.50 -10.17
N ARG A 16 -23.63 9.76 -10.52
CA ARG A 16 -23.53 10.91 -9.60
C ARG A 16 -24.67 11.04 -8.60
N ARG A 17 -25.90 10.67 -8.96
CA ARG A 17 -27.07 10.75 -8.06
C ARG A 17 -26.92 9.91 -6.78
N PRO A 18 -26.48 8.64 -6.82
CA PRO A 18 -26.30 7.86 -5.59
C PRO A 18 -25.17 8.42 -4.70
N ARG A 19 -24.04 8.87 -5.27
CA ARG A 19 -22.94 9.50 -4.50
C ARG A 19 -23.33 10.84 -3.87
N ALA A 20 -24.07 11.69 -4.59
CA ALA A 20 -24.57 12.94 -4.03
C ALA A 20 -25.65 12.69 -2.95
N LEU A 21 -26.48 11.66 -3.12
CA LEU A 21 -27.48 11.26 -2.12
C LEU A 21 -26.84 10.63 -0.89
N SER A 22 -25.77 9.84 -1.04
CA SER A 22 -25.04 9.27 0.10
C SER A 22 -24.34 10.35 0.91
N VAL A 23 -23.71 11.33 0.27
CA VAL A 23 -23.10 12.48 0.97
C VAL A 23 -24.17 13.39 1.59
N ALA A 24 -25.30 13.60 0.93
CA ALA A 24 -26.42 14.34 1.53
C ALA A 24 -26.99 13.61 2.75
N ALA A 25 -27.16 12.28 2.67
CA ALA A 25 -27.63 11.47 3.79
C ALA A 25 -26.63 11.45 4.97
N ALA A 26 -25.33 11.34 4.68
CA ALA A 26 -24.25 11.36 5.67
C ALA A 26 -24.19 12.68 6.46
N ASN A 27 -24.62 13.79 5.86
CA ASN A 27 -24.64 15.11 6.51
C ASN A 27 -25.99 15.45 7.17
N LEU A 28 -27.10 14.86 6.68
CA LEU A 28 -28.43 15.04 7.27
C LEU A 28 -28.58 14.34 8.62
N LEU A 29 -27.97 13.16 8.76
CA LEU A 29 -28.13 12.34 9.96
C LEU A 29 -27.56 13.01 11.23
N PRO A 30 -26.34 13.58 11.22
CA PRO A 30 -25.82 14.36 12.35
C PRO A 30 -26.68 15.60 12.65
N LEU A 31 -27.22 16.25 11.62
CA LEU A 31 -28.04 17.46 11.76
C LEU A 31 -29.39 17.16 12.42
N VAL A 32 -30.05 16.06 12.02
CA VAL A 32 -31.26 15.55 12.69
C VAL A 32 -30.95 15.13 14.13
N GLY A 33 -29.80 14.53 14.37
CA GLY A 33 -29.30 14.21 15.69
C GLY A 33 -29.27 15.43 16.62
N VAL A 34 -28.67 16.53 16.17
CA VAL A 34 -28.58 17.77 16.95
C VAL A 34 -29.93 18.45 17.15
N VAL A 35 -30.70 18.61 16.07
CA VAL A 35 -31.91 19.46 16.08
C VAL A 35 -33.12 18.74 16.65
N ALA A 36 -33.27 17.43 16.40
CA ALA A 36 -34.45 16.67 16.77
C ALA A 36 -34.20 15.67 17.91
N LEU A 37 -32.98 15.17 18.07
CA LEU A 37 -32.62 14.15 19.07
C LEU A 37 -31.76 14.71 20.22
N GLY A 38 -31.52 16.01 20.24
CA GLY A 38 -30.79 16.69 21.33
C GLY A 38 -29.34 16.24 21.48
N TRP A 39 -28.69 15.78 20.39
CA TRP A 39 -27.31 15.33 20.45
C TRP A 39 -26.37 16.45 20.87
N ASN A 40 -25.56 16.15 21.88
CA ASN A 40 -24.48 17.01 22.34
C ASN A 40 -23.20 16.79 21.52
N ALA A 41 -22.16 17.59 21.79
CA ALA A 41 -20.88 17.50 21.08
C ALA A 41 -20.23 16.11 21.23
N ALA A 42 -20.38 15.46 22.38
CA ALA A 42 -19.85 14.12 22.62
C ALA A 42 -20.51 13.06 21.72
N ALA A 43 -21.83 13.15 21.51
CA ALA A 43 -22.57 12.28 20.60
C ALA A 43 -22.09 12.43 19.15
N LEU A 44 -21.90 13.67 18.67
CA LEU A 44 -21.37 13.93 17.33
C LEU A 44 -19.93 13.43 17.16
N MET A 45 -19.04 13.73 18.11
CA MET A 45 -17.64 13.31 18.03
C MET A 45 -17.53 11.79 18.10
N THR A 46 -18.36 11.14 18.91
CA THR A 46 -18.41 9.67 18.97
C THR A 46 -18.91 9.08 17.66
N LEU A 47 -19.97 9.64 17.06
CA LEU A 47 -20.44 9.20 15.75
C LEU A 47 -19.32 9.32 14.72
N TYR A 48 -18.68 10.49 14.57
CA TYR A 48 -17.63 10.70 13.56
C TYR A 48 -16.39 9.83 13.79
N TRP A 49 -16.05 9.56 15.05
CA TRP A 49 -15.00 8.61 15.39
C TRP A 49 -15.33 7.18 14.92
N PHE A 50 -16.58 6.74 15.11
CA PHE A 50 -17.04 5.45 14.58
C PHE A 50 -17.12 5.45 13.04
N GLU A 51 -17.55 6.54 12.41
CA GLU A 51 -17.54 6.66 10.95
C GLU A 51 -16.14 6.48 10.38
N LEU A 52 -15.10 7.04 11.02
CA LEU A 52 -13.71 6.83 10.65
C LEU A 52 -13.31 5.35 10.76
N GLY A 53 -13.71 4.69 11.85
CA GLY A 53 -13.45 3.25 12.06
C GLY A 53 -14.13 2.38 11.00
N ILE A 54 -15.41 2.68 10.69
CA ILE A 54 -16.19 2.00 9.65
C ILE A 54 -15.55 2.19 8.27
N ALA A 55 -15.18 3.42 7.91
CA ALA A 55 -14.53 3.73 6.65
C ALA A 55 -13.18 3.00 6.53
N SER A 56 -12.41 2.95 7.62
CA SER A 56 -11.15 2.19 7.71
C SER A 56 -11.36 0.69 7.50
N GLY A 57 -12.37 0.11 8.16
CA GLY A 57 -12.73 -1.30 8.00
C GLY A 57 -13.12 -1.63 6.56
N TRP A 58 -13.99 -0.82 5.94
CA TRP A 58 -14.38 -1.01 4.54
C TRP A 58 -13.25 -0.73 3.56
N ALA A 59 -12.27 0.11 3.90
CA ALA A 59 -11.06 0.26 3.09
C ALA A 59 -10.13 -0.95 3.18
N LEU A 60 -10.02 -1.62 4.33
CA LEU A 60 -9.33 -2.92 4.43
C LEU A 60 -9.98 -3.97 3.53
N VAL A 61 -11.31 -4.01 3.49
CA VAL A 61 -12.06 -4.89 2.58
C VAL A 61 -11.78 -4.52 1.11
N ARG A 62 -11.93 -3.24 0.73
CA ARG A 62 -11.64 -2.78 -0.64
C ARG A 62 -10.19 -3.08 -1.04
N GLY A 63 -9.23 -2.76 -0.17
CA GLY A 63 -7.82 -3.00 -0.43
C GLY A 63 -7.48 -4.49 -0.57
N LEU A 64 -8.12 -5.36 0.20
CA LEU A 64 -7.96 -6.82 0.08
C LEU A 64 -8.40 -7.35 -1.28
N PHE A 65 -9.49 -6.80 -1.83
CA PHE A 65 -10.08 -7.20 -3.10
C PHE A 65 -9.71 -6.28 -4.27
N ALA A 66 -8.67 -5.46 -4.09
CA ALA A 66 -8.13 -4.59 -5.11
C ALA A 66 -7.62 -5.40 -6.32
N GLY A 67 -8.07 -5.03 -7.51
CA GLY A 67 -7.81 -5.71 -8.77
C GLY A 67 -6.48 -5.34 -9.42
N ARG A 68 -5.85 -4.23 -9.02
CA ARG A 68 -4.49 -3.86 -9.44
C ARG A 68 -3.44 -4.26 -8.39
N PRO A 69 -2.23 -4.65 -8.82
CA PRO A 69 -1.13 -4.92 -7.90
C PRO A 69 -0.80 -3.69 -7.06
N SER A 70 -0.32 -3.91 -5.84
CA SER A 70 0.21 -2.84 -4.98
C SER A 70 1.68 -2.63 -5.27
N GLU A 71 2.12 -1.38 -5.27
CA GLU A 71 3.55 -1.07 -5.34
C GLU A 71 4.19 -1.40 -4.00
N VAL A 72 5.03 -2.43 -4.03
CA VAL A 72 5.91 -2.79 -2.92
C VAL A 72 7.31 -2.57 -3.44
N GLU A 73 8.08 -1.77 -2.71
CA GLU A 73 9.50 -1.55 -2.98
C GLU A 73 10.21 -2.90 -3.19
N ARG A 74 10.98 -3.00 -4.29
CA ARG A 74 11.56 -4.26 -4.72
C ARG A 74 12.59 -4.75 -3.71
N GLU A 75 13.24 -3.85 -3.00
CA GLU A 75 14.28 -4.11 -2.00
C GLU A 75 13.73 -4.71 -0.71
N VAL A 76 12.42 -4.63 -0.47
CA VAL A 76 11.83 -5.16 0.77
C VAL A 76 11.91 -6.68 0.76
N LEU A 77 12.57 -7.21 1.80
CA LEU A 77 12.76 -8.65 2.02
C LEU A 77 11.44 -9.42 1.84
N ILE A 78 11.49 -10.45 1.01
CA ILE A 78 10.42 -11.41 0.69
C ILE A 78 9.21 -10.76 -0.01
N SER A 79 8.71 -9.63 0.47
CA SER A 79 7.54 -8.95 -0.06
C SER A 79 7.75 -8.35 -1.45
N GLY A 80 8.92 -7.75 -1.73
CA GLY A 80 9.25 -7.24 -3.06
C GLY A 80 9.21 -8.34 -4.14
N PRO A 81 9.96 -9.44 -3.97
CA PRO A 81 9.95 -10.57 -4.91
C PRO A 81 8.58 -11.25 -5.05
N LEU A 82 7.81 -11.33 -3.97
CA LEU A 82 6.46 -11.88 -4.00
C LEU A 82 5.46 -10.94 -4.70
N ALA A 83 5.59 -9.62 -4.53
CA ALA A 83 4.75 -8.63 -5.19
C ALA A 83 4.98 -8.63 -6.71
N GLN A 84 6.23 -8.82 -7.16
CA GLN A 84 6.57 -8.91 -8.60
C GLN A 84 5.88 -10.07 -9.33
N ARG A 85 5.55 -11.15 -8.61
CA ARG A 85 4.88 -12.32 -9.21
C ARG A 85 3.41 -12.06 -9.55
N ARG A 86 2.83 -10.94 -9.09
CA ARG A 86 1.47 -10.47 -9.40
C ARG A 86 0.37 -11.54 -9.27
N VAL A 87 0.55 -12.52 -8.39
CA VAL A 87 -0.36 -13.68 -8.25
C VAL A 87 -1.69 -13.27 -7.62
N GLY A 88 -2.81 -13.69 -8.23
CA GLY A 88 -4.16 -13.52 -7.72
C GLY A 88 -4.80 -14.86 -7.36
N LEU A 89 -5.36 -14.98 -6.15
CA LEU A 89 -6.22 -16.07 -5.74
C LEU A 89 -7.65 -15.74 -6.15
N SER A 90 -8.19 -16.48 -7.13
CA SER A 90 -9.59 -16.31 -7.54
C SER A 90 -10.52 -16.89 -6.48
N LEU A 91 -11.54 -16.14 -6.08
CA LEU A 91 -12.58 -16.67 -5.22
C LEU A 91 -13.51 -17.58 -6.05
N PRO A 92 -13.78 -18.82 -5.60
CA PRO A 92 -14.73 -19.68 -6.31
C PRO A 92 -16.10 -18.99 -6.32
N LEU A 93 -16.69 -18.83 -7.51
CA LEU A 93 -18.02 -18.23 -7.79
C LEU A 93 -18.07 -16.70 -7.97
N THR A 94 -16.94 -15.98 -7.99
CA THR A 94 -16.91 -14.54 -8.34
C THR A 94 -15.76 -14.19 -9.29
N ASP A 95 -15.90 -13.12 -10.07
CA ASP A 95 -14.82 -12.56 -10.90
C ASP A 95 -13.79 -11.75 -10.08
N VAL A 96 -13.76 -11.96 -8.75
CA VAL A 96 -12.94 -11.20 -7.82
C VAL A 96 -11.71 -12.04 -7.44
N GLN A 97 -10.55 -11.41 -7.51
CA GLN A 97 -9.27 -12.02 -7.15
C GLN A 97 -8.68 -11.30 -5.94
N VAL A 98 -8.14 -12.07 -4.99
CA VAL A 98 -7.31 -11.55 -3.89
C VAL A 98 -5.87 -11.61 -4.33
N ARG A 99 -5.25 -10.45 -4.58
CA ARG A 99 -3.84 -10.39 -4.98
C ARG A 99 -2.91 -10.57 -3.78
N LEU A 100 -1.81 -11.29 -4.01
CA LEU A 100 -0.77 -11.51 -2.99
C LEU A 100 -0.18 -10.18 -2.50
N SER A 101 0.03 -9.21 -3.41
CA SER A 101 0.49 -7.86 -3.08
C SER A 101 -0.43 -7.16 -2.09
N SER A 102 -1.75 -7.28 -2.27
CA SER A 102 -2.75 -6.69 -1.37
C SER A 102 -2.68 -7.32 0.02
N LEU A 103 -2.52 -8.64 0.08
CA LEU A 103 -2.38 -9.39 1.32
C LEU A 103 -1.10 -8.99 2.10
N LEU A 104 -0.02 -8.64 1.39
CA LEU A 104 1.23 -8.17 2.00
C LEU A 104 1.09 -6.76 2.60
N VAL A 105 0.25 -5.90 2.03
CA VAL A 105 0.03 -4.52 2.55
C VAL A 105 -0.87 -4.51 3.78
N LEU A 106 -1.88 -5.38 3.85
CA LEU A 106 -2.85 -5.43 4.96
C LEU A 106 -2.23 -5.47 6.38
N PRO A 107 -1.24 -6.33 6.70
CA PRO A 107 -0.65 -6.38 8.04
C PRO A 107 0.13 -5.13 8.42
N ILE A 108 0.46 -4.26 7.46
CA ILE A 108 1.08 -2.95 7.70
C ILE A 108 -0.01 -1.88 7.83
N ALA A 109 -0.97 -1.86 6.89
CA ALA A 109 -2.02 -0.86 6.83
C ALA A 109 -2.99 -0.95 8.03
N ALA A 110 -3.39 -2.16 8.44
CA ALA A 110 -4.35 -2.33 9.52
C ALA A 110 -3.87 -1.78 10.88
N PRO A 111 -2.63 -2.07 11.36
CA PRO A 111 -2.11 -1.42 12.56
C PRO A 111 -2.03 0.11 12.47
N ILE A 112 -1.63 0.65 11.31
CA ILE A 112 -1.58 2.10 11.10
C ILE A 112 -2.99 2.70 11.24
N LEU A 113 -3.99 2.10 10.60
CA LEU A 113 -5.38 2.55 10.71
C LEU A 113 -5.90 2.46 12.15
N VAL A 114 -5.55 1.41 12.90
CA VAL A 114 -5.89 1.27 14.32
C VAL A 114 -5.25 2.39 15.15
N VAL A 115 -3.97 2.70 14.91
CA VAL A 115 -3.26 3.79 15.61
C VAL A 115 -3.91 5.13 15.29
N VAL A 116 -4.19 5.42 14.01
CA VAL A 116 -4.87 6.65 13.58
C VAL A 116 -6.24 6.76 14.24
N TRP A 117 -7.05 5.70 14.21
CA TRP A 117 -8.37 5.67 14.84
C TRP A 117 -8.31 5.89 16.35
N ALA A 118 -7.33 5.29 17.04
CA ALA A 118 -7.11 5.47 18.47
C ALA A 118 -6.67 6.89 18.84
N VAL A 119 -5.73 7.47 18.07
CA VAL A 119 -5.25 8.85 18.26
C VAL A 119 -6.39 9.85 18.02
N VAL A 120 -7.12 9.70 16.92
CA VAL A 120 -8.26 10.58 16.59
C VAL A 120 -9.34 10.46 17.67
N GLY A 121 -9.70 9.24 18.09
CA GLY A 121 -10.68 9.04 19.17
C GLY A 121 -10.26 9.68 20.49
N THR A 122 -8.98 9.55 20.85
CA THR A 122 -8.43 10.15 22.08
C THR A 122 -8.48 11.68 22.03
N LEU A 123 -8.10 12.28 20.90
CA LEU A 123 -8.02 13.73 20.75
C LEU A 123 -9.39 14.40 20.51
N THR A 124 -10.37 13.67 19.98
CA THR A 124 -11.71 14.21 19.71
C THR A 124 -12.68 13.89 20.85
N VAL A 125 -12.96 12.60 21.09
CA VAL A 125 -13.91 12.16 22.12
C VAL A 125 -13.35 12.39 23.52
N GLY A 126 -12.05 12.14 23.72
CA GLY A 126 -11.41 12.31 25.04
C GLY A 126 -11.34 13.76 25.52
N VAL A 127 -11.16 14.73 24.62
CA VAL A 127 -11.03 16.16 24.96
C VAL A 127 -12.38 16.79 25.29
N VAL A 128 -13.48 16.36 24.65
CA VAL A 128 -14.81 16.91 24.88
C VAL A 128 -15.36 16.60 26.28
N GLY A 129 -14.81 15.60 26.97
CA GLY A 129 -15.00 15.48 28.43
C GLY A 129 -16.46 15.34 28.86
N GLY A 130 -17.24 14.47 28.20
CA GLY A 130 -18.61 14.15 28.56
C GLY A 130 -19.01 12.82 27.93
N GLY A 131 -19.44 11.85 28.73
CA GLY A 131 -19.91 10.57 28.21
C GLY A 131 -21.18 10.74 27.37
N LEU A 132 -21.52 9.71 26.59
CA LEU A 132 -22.83 9.67 25.94
C LEU A 132 -23.93 9.65 27.02
N GLY A 133 -24.89 10.58 26.93
CA GLY A 133 -26.10 10.51 27.75
C GLY A 133 -26.89 9.24 27.40
N ALA A 134 -27.58 8.65 28.39
CA ALA A 134 -28.28 7.36 28.22
C ALA A 134 -29.26 7.36 27.01
N GLU A 135 -29.92 8.50 26.76
CA GLU A 135 -30.86 8.67 25.64
C GLU A 135 -30.16 8.81 24.27
N ALA A 136 -28.92 9.30 24.26
CA ALA A 136 -28.12 9.44 23.04
C ALA A 136 -27.48 8.10 22.63
N ILE A 137 -27.23 7.17 23.57
CA ILE A 137 -26.59 5.88 23.28
C ILE A 137 -27.36 5.10 22.22
N ASP A 138 -28.68 4.95 22.37
CA ASP A 138 -29.50 4.16 21.45
C ASP A 138 -29.56 4.80 20.06
N THR A 139 -29.71 6.12 20.01
CA THR A 139 -29.82 6.87 18.74
C THR A 139 -28.49 6.95 18.00
N VAL A 140 -27.37 7.17 18.70
CA VAL A 140 -26.01 7.14 18.13
C VAL A 140 -25.64 5.74 17.68
N THR A 141 -26.00 4.69 18.43
CA THR A 141 -25.74 3.31 18.02
C THR A 141 -26.50 2.97 16.73
N LEU A 142 -27.77 3.35 16.63
CA LEU A 142 -28.57 3.18 15.42
C LEU A 142 -27.95 3.94 14.23
N ALA A 143 -27.47 5.16 14.47
CA ALA A 143 -26.78 5.96 13.47
C ALA A 143 -25.49 5.29 12.97
N VAL A 144 -24.66 4.79 13.88
CA VAL A 144 -23.43 4.04 13.55
C VAL A 144 -23.76 2.81 12.71
N LEU A 145 -24.81 2.06 13.07
CA LEU A 145 -25.26 0.91 12.29
C LEU A 145 -25.75 1.32 10.89
N ALA A 146 -26.51 2.42 10.79
CA ALA A 146 -26.98 2.94 9.51
C ALA A 146 -25.80 3.36 8.61
N VAL A 147 -24.77 4.00 9.17
CA VAL A 147 -23.55 4.34 8.42
C VAL A 147 -22.80 3.08 8.00
N PHE A 148 -22.66 2.09 8.89
CA PHE A 148 -21.99 0.82 8.55
C PHE A 148 -22.67 0.11 7.38
N VAL A 149 -24.00 0.00 7.41
CA VAL A 149 -24.79 -0.61 6.35
C VAL A 149 -24.73 0.23 5.06
N GLY A 150 -24.78 1.56 5.17
CA GLY A 150 -24.68 2.47 4.02
C GLY A 150 -23.34 2.38 3.30
N GLU A 151 -22.23 2.42 4.04
CA GLU A 151 -20.88 2.28 3.48
C GLU A 151 -20.67 0.86 2.91
N GLY A 152 -21.23 -0.16 3.57
CA GLY A 152 -21.19 -1.54 3.09
C GLY A 152 -21.98 -1.75 1.81
N ALA A 153 -23.21 -1.22 1.72
CA ALA A 153 -24.01 -1.28 0.51
C ALA A 153 -23.34 -0.52 -0.65
N THR A 154 -22.74 0.64 -0.36
CA THR A 154 -21.97 1.40 -1.35
C THR A 154 -20.77 0.60 -1.84
N THR A 155 -20.04 -0.04 -0.94
CA THR A 155 -18.91 -0.93 -1.30
C THR A 155 -19.40 -2.11 -2.15
N LEU A 156 -20.46 -2.80 -1.76
CA LEU A 156 -20.99 -3.95 -2.52
C LEU A 156 -21.50 -3.56 -3.91
N VAL A 157 -22.23 -2.45 -4.03
CA VAL A 157 -22.86 -2.04 -5.29
C VAL A 157 -21.90 -1.31 -6.21
N GLU A 158 -21.13 -0.35 -5.69
CA GLU A 158 -20.23 0.47 -6.51
C GLU A 158 -18.91 -0.25 -6.73
N TYR A 159 -18.25 -0.69 -5.65
CA TYR A 159 -16.91 -1.26 -5.75
C TYR A 159 -16.91 -2.63 -6.44
N PHE A 160 -17.73 -3.56 -5.95
CA PHE A 160 -17.83 -4.90 -6.53
C PHE A 160 -18.80 -4.96 -7.72
N GLY A 161 -20.00 -4.40 -7.57
CA GLY A 161 -21.05 -4.50 -8.58
C GLY A 161 -20.77 -3.74 -9.88
N ARG A 162 -20.12 -2.56 -9.82
CA ARG A 162 -19.72 -1.80 -11.02
C ARG A 162 -18.29 -2.09 -11.47
N GLY A 163 -17.53 -2.86 -10.70
CA GLY A 163 -16.19 -3.28 -11.05
C GLY A 163 -15.10 -2.23 -10.79
N GLU A 164 -15.34 -1.20 -9.96
CA GLU A 164 -14.31 -0.21 -9.61
C GLU A 164 -13.09 -0.86 -8.95
N TYR A 165 -13.26 -2.03 -8.34
CA TYR A 165 -12.14 -2.80 -7.79
C TYR A 165 -11.02 -3.05 -8.81
N ARG A 166 -11.33 -3.10 -10.11
CA ARG A 166 -10.35 -3.35 -11.19
C ARG A 166 -9.36 -2.20 -11.40
N ASP A 167 -9.71 -1.00 -10.98
CA ASP A 167 -8.91 0.21 -11.19
C ASP A 167 -8.11 0.62 -9.94
N HIS A 168 -8.36 -0.05 -8.81
CA HIS A 168 -7.72 0.27 -7.54
C HIS A 168 -6.66 -0.76 -7.14
N SER A 169 -5.56 -0.28 -6.57
CA SER A 169 -4.62 -1.05 -5.75
C SER A 169 -4.97 -0.90 -4.26
N ALA A 170 -4.40 -1.76 -3.40
CA ALA A 170 -4.63 -1.67 -1.95
C ALA A 170 -4.29 -0.27 -1.38
N GLN A 171 -3.20 0.35 -1.84
CA GLN A 171 -2.79 1.70 -1.40
C GLN A 171 -3.84 2.76 -1.79
N THR A 172 -4.28 2.77 -3.05
CA THR A 172 -5.32 3.74 -3.49
C THR A 172 -6.65 3.56 -2.75
N ALA A 173 -6.99 2.32 -2.36
CA ALA A 173 -8.17 2.05 -1.53
C ALA A 173 -8.06 2.67 -0.13
N PHE A 174 -6.84 2.83 0.41
CA PHE A 174 -6.58 3.45 1.71
C PHE A 174 -6.45 4.98 1.63
N THR A 175 -5.94 5.54 0.53
CA THR A 175 -5.75 7.00 0.37
C THR A 175 -7.02 7.80 0.65
N GLY A 176 -8.17 7.31 0.17
CA GLY A 176 -9.46 7.94 0.44
C GLY A 176 -9.84 7.99 1.93
N VAL A 177 -9.40 7.00 2.73
CA VAL A 177 -9.61 6.98 4.18
C VAL A 177 -8.67 7.92 4.90
N PHE A 178 -7.40 8.01 4.48
CA PHE A 178 -6.47 8.99 5.06
C PHE A 178 -6.94 10.43 4.82
N ALA A 179 -7.43 10.74 3.62
CA ALA A 179 -8.02 12.04 3.32
C ALA A 179 -9.26 12.33 4.17
N ARG A 180 -10.18 11.36 4.31
CA ARG A 180 -11.37 11.47 5.16
C ARG A 180 -11.03 11.58 6.66
N GLY A 181 -10.02 10.84 7.11
CA GLY A 181 -9.50 10.89 8.47
C GLY A 181 -8.84 12.22 8.78
N ALA A 182 -8.01 12.75 7.86
CA ALA A 182 -7.43 14.07 7.96
C ALA A 182 -8.51 15.16 8.00
N ALA A 183 -9.52 15.07 7.14
CA ALA A 183 -10.68 15.96 7.15
C ALA A 183 -11.42 15.97 8.50
N ILE A 184 -11.74 14.80 9.04
CA ILE A 184 -12.40 14.68 10.36
C ILE A 184 -11.50 15.24 11.47
N PHE A 185 -10.20 14.91 11.43
CA PHE A 185 -9.23 15.37 12.42
C PHE A 185 -9.04 16.89 12.39
N PHE A 186 -8.76 17.47 11.22
CA PHE A 186 -8.57 18.92 11.08
C PHE A 186 -9.87 19.68 11.27
N GLY A 187 -11.02 19.12 10.85
CA GLY A 187 -12.32 19.70 11.12
C GLY A 187 -12.64 19.75 12.62
N ALA A 188 -12.37 18.66 13.35
CA ALA A 188 -12.52 18.61 14.79
C ALA A 188 -11.55 19.55 15.50
N LEU A 189 -10.26 19.54 15.12
CA LEU A 189 -9.24 20.42 15.67
C LEU A 189 -9.58 21.90 15.43
N PHE A 190 -9.94 22.28 14.20
CA PHE A 190 -10.36 23.63 13.86
C PHE A 190 -11.57 24.05 14.69
N THR A 191 -12.54 23.17 14.88
CA THR A 191 -13.68 23.46 15.74
C THR A 191 -13.23 23.72 17.18
N VAL A 192 -12.42 22.83 17.76
CA VAL A 192 -11.90 23.00 19.13
C VAL A 192 -11.12 24.31 19.27
N THR A 193 -10.28 24.65 18.29
CA THR A 193 -9.51 25.90 18.27
C THR A 193 -10.40 27.13 18.13
N VAL A 194 -11.40 27.13 17.26
CA VAL A 194 -12.33 28.26 17.08
C VAL A 194 -13.20 28.45 18.31
N VAL A 195 -13.63 27.36 18.94
CA VAL A 195 -14.34 27.41 20.23
C VAL A 195 -13.45 28.03 21.28
N ALA A 196 -12.25 27.49 21.49
CA ALA A 196 -11.31 28.04 22.45
C ALA A 196 -11.02 29.52 22.17
N ALA A 197 -10.74 29.90 20.93
CA ALA A 197 -10.44 31.29 20.58
C ALA A 197 -11.66 32.24 20.68
N GLY A 198 -12.88 31.75 20.50
CA GLY A 198 -14.11 32.55 20.53
C GLY A 198 -14.71 32.74 21.92
N THR A 199 -14.24 32.00 22.92
CA THR A 199 -14.81 31.99 24.29
C THR A 199 -13.82 32.39 25.40
N LEU A 200 -12.56 32.69 25.07
CA LEU A 200 -11.54 33.04 26.07
C LEU A 200 -11.54 34.55 26.37
N GLU A 201 -12.14 34.93 27.51
CA GLU A 201 -11.42 35.82 28.43
C GLU A 201 -10.38 34.96 29.18
N ASP A 202 -9.14 35.47 29.22
CA ASP A 202 -7.82 34.81 29.32
C ASP A 202 -7.52 33.69 30.35
N ASP A 203 -8.47 33.01 31.02
CA ASP A 203 -8.12 31.95 31.99
C ASP A 203 -9.20 30.86 32.26
N THR A 204 -10.15 30.63 31.33
CA THR A 204 -11.17 29.57 31.51
C THR A 204 -10.80 28.27 30.76
N PRO A 205 -10.64 27.11 31.43
CA PRO A 205 -10.39 25.85 30.73
C PRO A 205 -11.58 25.45 29.84
N ILE A 206 -11.30 24.84 28.68
CA ILE A 206 -12.31 24.43 27.67
C ILE A 206 -13.44 23.58 28.29
N SER A 207 -13.15 22.82 29.34
CA SER A 207 -14.12 22.00 30.08
C SER A 207 -15.12 22.78 30.94
N ALA A 208 -14.93 24.10 31.11
CA ALA A 208 -15.80 24.99 31.87
C ALA A 208 -16.75 25.81 30.98
N LEU A 209 -16.73 25.58 29.65
CA LEU A 209 -17.67 26.20 28.74
C LEU A 209 -19.05 25.60 28.94
N ASP A 210 -20.00 26.45 29.35
CA ASP A 210 -21.38 26.06 29.57
C ASP A 210 -22.01 25.66 28.22
N ALA A 211 -22.33 24.36 28.09
CA ALA A 211 -22.81 23.76 26.84
C ALA A 211 -24.10 24.41 26.33
N ASP A 212 -24.85 25.06 27.22
CA ASP A 212 -26.14 25.68 26.93
C ASP A 212 -26.04 27.10 26.31
N ALA A 213 -24.91 27.80 26.45
CA ALA A 213 -24.76 29.18 25.95
C ALA A 213 -24.17 29.26 24.53
N VAL A 214 -23.33 28.30 24.14
CA VAL A 214 -22.63 28.26 22.84
C VAL A 214 -23.08 27.04 21.99
N GLY A 215 -23.87 26.13 22.56
CA GLY A 215 -24.10 24.77 22.06
C GLY A 215 -24.61 24.65 20.63
N LEU A 216 -25.75 25.25 20.28
CA LEU A 216 -26.37 25.01 18.97
C LEU A 216 -25.57 25.60 17.78
N PRO A 217 -25.13 26.88 17.80
CA PRO A 217 -24.31 27.44 16.70
C PRO A 217 -23.00 26.69 16.52
N LEU A 218 -22.39 26.22 17.62
CA LEU A 218 -21.17 25.43 17.57
C LEU A 218 -21.39 24.05 16.95
N LEU A 219 -22.43 23.32 17.37
CA LEU A 219 -22.77 22.01 16.80
C LEU A 219 -23.08 22.11 15.30
N LEU A 220 -23.77 23.17 14.89
CA LEU A 220 -24.01 23.47 13.48
C LEU A 220 -22.71 23.83 12.75
N GLY A 221 -21.79 24.55 13.38
CA GLY A 221 -20.45 24.83 12.86
C GLY A 221 -19.63 23.56 12.62
N ILE A 222 -19.63 22.62 13.57
CA ILE A 222 -18.99 21.30 13.44
C ILE A 222 -19.53 20.56 12.22
N VAL A 223 -20.86 20.47 12.10
CA VAL A 223 -21.51 19.79 10.98
C VAL A 223 -21.19 20.50 9.65
N ALA A 224 -21.16 21.83 9.63
CA ALA A 224 -20.85 22.60 8.42
C ALA A 224 -19.39 22.42 7.97
N VAL A 225 -18.43 22.40 8.90
CA VAL A 225 -17.01 22.16 8.60
C VAL A 225 -16.83 20.75 8.03
N LYS A 226 -17.44 19.73 8.66
CA LYS A 226 -17.44 18.37 8.11
C LYS A 226 -18.05 18.32 6.71
N ALA A 227 -19.23 18.94 6.53
CA ALA A 227 -19.89 18.98 5.22
C ALA A 227 -19.02 19.64 4.15
N ALA A 228 -18.27 20.69 4.50
CA ALA A 228 -17.33 21.34 3.58
C ALA A 228 -16.17 20.39 3.18
N PHE A 229 -15.63 19.63 4.13
CA PHE A 229 -14.61 18.63 3.84
C PHE A 229 -15.15 17.45 3.00
N ASP A 230 -16.33 16.93 3.34
CA ASP A 230 -16.97 15.85 2.59
C ASP A 230 -17.29 16.29 1.15
N LEU A 231 -17.72 17.55 0.98
CA LEU A 231 -17.95 18.16 -0.32
C LEU A 231 -16.63 18.36 -1.09
N GLY A 232 -15.55 18.76 -0.42
CA GLY A 232 -14.20 18.82 -0.98
C GLY A 232 -13.73 17.46 -1.51
N GLY A 233 -13.97 16.38 -0.75
CA GLY A 233 -13.69 15.02 -1.18
C GLY A 233 -14.51 14.57 -2.40
N LEU A 234 -15.77 15.00 -2.50
CA LEU A 234 -16.66 14.73 -3.64
C LEU A 234 -16.20 15.43 -4.94
N TYR A 235 -15.46 16.53 -4.83
CA TYR A 235 -14.82 17.21 -5.96
C TYR A 235 -13.35 16.82 -6.17
N GLY A 236 -12.82 15.85 -5.40
CA GLY A 236 -11.47 15.30 -5.56
C GLY A 236 -11.22 14.77 -6.97
N ASP A 237 -12.22 14.12 -7.58
CA ASP A 237 -12.14 13.63 -8.97
C ASP A 237 -11.89 14.77 -9.99
N ARG A 238 -12.34 16.01 -9.71
CA ARG A 238 -12.06 17.16 -10.57
C ARG A 238 -10.66 17.73 -10.35
N LEU A 239 -10.11 17.61 -9.15
CA LEU A 239 -8.74 18.01 -8.84
C LEU A 239 -7.75 17.02 -9.48
N ALA A 240 -8.02 15.71 -9.39
CA ALA A 240 -7.26 14.68 -10.08
C ALA A 240 -7.36 14.81 -11.62
N ALA A 241 -8.55 15.06 -12.17
CA ALA A 241 -8.71 15.33 -13.60
C ALA A 241 -8.04 16.64 -14.06
N PHE A 242 -7.89 17.62 -13.16
CA PHE A 242 -7.17 18.86 -13.44
C PHE A 242 -5.65 18.62 -13.44
N ASP A 243 -5.14 17.84 -12.48
CA ASP A 243 -3.75 17.34 -12.40
C ASP A 243 -3.34 16.67 -13.72
N GLU A 244 -4.13 15.67 -14.13
CA GLU A 244 -3.95 14.91 -15.37
C GLU A 244 -4.00 15.79 -16.63
N SER A 245 -4.88 16.80 -16.66
CA SER A 245 -4.99 17.73 -17.79
C SER A 245 -3.90 18.81 -17.84
N SER A 246 -3.22 19.07 -16.72
CA SER A 246 -2.29 20.19 -16.57
C SER A 246 -0.82 19.78 -16.58
N SER A 247 -0.50 18.47 -16.65
CA SER A 247 0.87 17.93 -16.61
C SER A 247 1.70 18.39 -15.40
N LEU A 248 1.03 18.88 -14.36
CA LEU A 248 1.62 19.20 -13.08
C LEU A 248 1.60 17.90 -12.29
N ASP A 249 2.76 17.33 -11.96
CA ASP A 249 2.84 16.18 -11.08
C ASP A 249 2.70 16.65 -9.62
N LEU A 250 1.47 16.90 -9.19
CA LEU A 250 1.15 17.31 -7.81
C LEU A 250 0.78 16.11 -6.93
N GLY A 251 0.88 14.88 -7.46
CA GLY A 251 0.59 13.63 -6.75
C GLY A 251 -0.90 13.35 -6.54
N PHE A 252 -1.81 13.97 -7.31
CA PHE A 252 -3.26 13.71 -7.22
C PHE A 252 -3.75 12.67 -8.24
N SER A 253 -3.06 12.51 -9.38
CA SER A 253 -3.30 11.41 -10.32
C SER A 253 -2.24 10.32 -10.17
N TYR A 254 -2.52 9.31 -9.35
CA TYR A 254 -1.71 8.10 -9.26
C TYR A 254 -2.41 6.95 -9.99
N ASP A 255 -1.80 6.45 -11.06
CA ASP A 255 -2.30 5.30 -11.80
C ASP A 255 -1.54 4.03 -11.36
N PRO A 256 -2.19 3.06 -10.72
CA PRO A 256 -1.48 1.87 -10.23
C PRO A 256 -0.99 0.99 -11.39
N PRO A 257 0.08 0.19 -11.18
CA PRO A 257 0.69 -0.62 -12.22
C PRO A 257 -0.32 -1.53 -12.93
N GLU A 258 -0.05 -1.80 -14.21
CA GLU A 258 -0.94 -2.62 -15.03
C GLU A 258 -1.18 -4.02 -14.41
N PRO A 259 -2.42 -4.54 -14.52
CA PRO A 259 -2.82 -5.78 -13.86
C PRO A 259 -2.20 -7.04 -14.48
N GLU A 260 -1.76 -6.96 -15.73
CA GLU A 260 -1.23 -8.08 -16.50
C GLU A 260 0.26 -8.31 -16.19
N PRO A 261 0.71 -9.57 -16.13
CA PRO A 261 2.13 -9.89 -16.08
C PRO A 261 2.80 -9.48 -17.41
N ALA A 262 4.14 -9.34 -17.39
CA ALA A 262 4.90 -9.05 -18.60
C ALA A 262 4.62 -10.10 -19.69
N ASP A 263 4.72 -9.71 -20.96
CA ASP A 263 4.62 -10.69 -22.05
C ASP A 263 5.79 -11.68 -21.96
N GLY A 264 5.44 -12.96 -21.98
CA GLY A 264 6.39 -14.07 -21.93
C GLY A 264 6.62 -14.74 -23.29
N SER A 265 6.05 -14.21 -24.37
CA SER A 265 6.31 -14.66 -25.74
C SER A 265 7.76 -14.36 -26.13
N LEU A 266 8.38 -15.26 -26.90
CA LEU A 266 9.76 -15.13 -27.36
C LEU A 266 9.85 -15.73 -28.77
N ALA A 267 10.67 -15.12 -29.62
CA ALA A 267 11.08 -15.70 -30.89
C ALA A 267 12.04 -16.88 -30.65
N GLU A 268 11.85 -17.96 -31.42
CA GLU A 268 12.77 -19.10 -31.43
C GLU A 268 14.03 -18.78 -32.26
N PRO A 269 15.22 -19.31 -31.90
CA PRO A 269 15.49 -20.24 -30.81
C PRO A 269 15.47 -19.59 -29.42
N VAL A 270 15.05 -20.36 -28.40
CA VAL A 270 15.03 -19.91 -27.01
C VAL A 270 16.00 -20.73 -26.16
N GLU A 271 16.97 -20.05 -25.55
CA GLU A 271 17.89 -20.63 -24.58
C GLU A 271 17.48 -20.28 -23.15
N THR A 272 17.60 -21.23 -22.22
CA THR A 272 17.20 -21.03 -20.82
C THR A 272 18.42 -21.07 -19.91
N VAL A 273 18.71 -19.93 -19.29
CA VAL A 273 19.81 -19.75 -18.34
C VAL A 273 19.27 -19.77 -16.91
N ARG A 274 20.03 -20.43 -16.03
CA ARG A 274 19.66 -20.64 -14.62
C ARG A 274 20.88 -20.50 -13.73
N GLN A 275 20.63 -20.08 -12.50
CA GLN A 275 21.67 -20.13 -11.48
C GLN A 275 21.99 -21.57 -11.06
N PRO A 276 23.27 -21.95 -10.99
CA PRO A 276 23.69 -23.23 -10.45
C PRO A 276 23.46 -23.29 -8.95
N ARG A 277 23.36 -24.50 -8.41
CA ARG A 277 23.13 -24.72 -6.96
C ARG A 277 24.20 -24.06 -6.07
N ARG A 278 25.45 -24.00 -6.54
CA ARG A 278 26.56 -23.36 -5.81
C ARG A 278 26.37 -21.86 -5.66
N ALA A 279 25.92 -21.19 -6.72
CA ALA A 279 25.64 -19.74 -6.70
C ALA A 279 24.45 -19.45 -5.79
N ARG A 280 23.40 -20.28 -5.82
CA ARG A 280 22.24 -20.15 -4.93
C ARG A 280 22.60 -20.22 -3.45
N VAL A 281 23.43 -21.20 -3.05
CA VAL A 281 23.89 -21.33 -1.66
C VAL A 281 24.78 -20.15 -1.27
N ALA A 282 25.70 -19.74 -2.14
CA ALA A 282 26.56 -18.59 -1.86
C ALA A 282 25.77 -17.29 -1.74
N GLY A 283 24.83 -17.06 -2.66
CA GLY A 283 23.94 -15.90 -2.65
C GLY A 283 23.03 -15.86 -1.42
N ALA A 284 22.49 -17.01 -0.98
CA ALA A 284 21.74 -17.10 0.27
C ALA A 284 22.57 -16.67 1.50
N LEU A 285 23.87 -16.98 1.52
CA LEU A 285 24.77 -16.62 2.62
C LEU A 285 25.22 -15.15 2.57
N THR A 286 25.23 -14.51 1.41
CA THR A 286 25.64 -13.11 1.24
C THR A 286 24.47 -12.12 1.28
N THR A 287 23.25 -12.58 0.99
CA THR A 287 22.03 -11.76 1.04
C THR A 287 21.84 -10.98 2.36
N PRO A 288 22.19 -11.50 3.56
CA PRO A 288 22.13 -10.72 4.79
C PRO A 288 23.01 -9.47 4.81
N LEU A 289 24.09 -9.43 4.03
CA LEU A 289 25.01 -8.28 3.98
C LEU A 289 24.36 -7.08 3.29
N GLY A 290 23.46 -7.32 2.33
CA GLY A 290 22.72 -6.27 1.63
C GLY A 290 21.47 -5.78 2.35
N HIS A 291 21.05 -6.45 3.43
CA HIS A 291 19.78 -6.16 4.11
C HIS A 291 20.01 -5.84 5.59
N PRO A 292 20.25 -4.57 5.97
CA PRO A 292 20.53 -4.18 7.34
C PRO A 292 19.43 -4.59 8.33
N GLY A 293 18.17 -4.68 7.86
CA GLY A 293 17.01 -5.17 8.60
C GLY A 293 17.22 -6.50 9.33
N LEU A 294 17.96 -7.43 8.70
CA LEU A 294 18.20 -8.77 9.24
C LEU A 294 19.09 -8.77 10.48
N TRP A 295 20.00 -7.79 10.60
CA TRP A 295 20.87 -7.63 11.77
C TRP A 295 20.10 -7.16 13.00
N TYR A 296 18.99 -6.42 12.85
CA TYR A 296 18.11 -6.08 13.97
C TYR A 296 17.40 -7.31 14.53
N ILE A 297 16.95 -8.23 13.68
CA ILE A 297 16.35 -9.51 14.10
C ILE A 297 17.39 -10.35 14.86
N ALA A 298 18.60 -10.46 14.31
CA ALA A 298 19.72 -11.13 14.97
C ALA A 298 20.00 -10.49 16.34
N GLY A 299 20.08 -9.16 16.38
CA GLY A 299 20.31 -8.38 17.59
C GLY A 299 19.24 -8.58 18.65
N ALA A 300 17.96 -8.64 18.27
CA ALA A 300 16.84 -8.86 19.19
C ALA A 300 16.93 -10.24 19.88
N PHE A 301 17.10 -11.31 19.10
CA PHE A 301 17.29 -12.65 19.67
C PHE A 301 18.57 -12.74 20.52
N GLY A 302 19.67 -12.15 20.04
CA GLY A 302 20.94 -12.11 20.76
C GLY A 302 20.83 -11.34 22.08
N PHE A 303 20.14 -10.21 22.10
CA PHE A 303 19.91 -9.40 23.30
C PHE A 303 19.08 -10.16 24.33
N VAL A 304 17.94 -10.74 23.94
CA VAL A 304 17.13 -11.55 24.85
C VAL A 304 17.92 -12.77 25.33
N GLY A 305 18.69 -13.41 24.45
CA GLY A 305 19.58 -14.52 24.81
C GLY A 305 20.62 -14.12 25.86
N LEU A 306 21.22 -12.94 25.72
CA LEU A 306 22.16 -12.40 26.69
C LEU A 306 21.50 -12.16 28.05
N LEU A 307 20.27 -11.64 28.10
CA LEU A 307 19.53 -11.46 29.35
C LEU A 307 19.32 -12.80 30.07
N PHE A 308 18.98 -13.86 29.35
CA PHE A 308 18.86 -15.21 29.92
C PHE A 308 20.20 -15.78 30.39
N ALA A 309 21.29 -15.49 29.68
CA ALA A 309 22.64 -15.90 30.10
C ALA A 309 23.05 -15.22 31.42
N ILE A 310 22.76 -13.91 31.58
CA ILE A 310 22.97 -13.16 32.83
C ILE A 310 22.16 -13.78 33.97
N GLY A 311 20.93 -14.22 33.69
CA GLY A 311 20.08 -14.95 34.64
C GLY A 311 20.50 -16.41 34.90
N GLY A 312 21.59 -16.90 34.31
CA GLY A 312 22.11 -18.26 34.49
C GLY A 312 21.40 -19.35 33.67
N ASN A 313 20.42 -19.01 32.83
CA ASN A 313 19.69 -19.95 32.00
C ASN A 313 20.37 -20.13 30.63
N TRP A 314 21.50 -20.84 30.64
CA TRP A 314 22.29 -21.15 29.46
C TRP A 314 21.55 -21.94 28.36
N PRO A 315 20.65 -22.91 28.66
CA PRO A 315 19.87 -23.58 27.62
C PRO A 315 19.01 -22.61 26.79
N THR A 316 18.30 -21.69 27.45
CA THR A 316 17.51 -20.67 26.76
C THR A 316 18.40 -19.69 26.00
N ALA A 317 19.50 -19.25 26.60
CA ALA A 317 20.45 -18.36 25.95
C ALA A 317 21.06 -18.98 24.67
N GLY A 318 21.46 -20.25 24.74
CA GLY A 318 21.99 -20.99 23.58
C GLY A 318 20.95 -21.17 22.48
N THR A 319 19.69 -21.45 22.84
CA THR A 319 18.58 -21.54 21.88
C THR A 319 18.35 -20.20 21.18
N LEU A 320 18.31 -19.10 21.93
CA LEU A 320 18.13 -17.75 21.38
C LEU A 320 19.34 -17.32 20.54
N GLY A 321 20.56 -17.68 20.94
CA GLY A 321 21.76 -17.47 20.13
C GLY A 321 21.72 -18.24 18.80
N ALA A 322 21.24 -19.48 18.81
CA ALA A 322 21.04 -20.24 17.58
C ALA A 322 19.96 -19.60 16.68
N LEU A 323 18.85 -19.13 17.26
CA LEU A 323 17.79 -18.42 16.53
C LEU A 323 18.27 -17.07 15.95
N ALA A 324 19.15 -16.35 16.67
CA ALA A 324 19.76 -15.11 16.20
C ALA A 324 20.56 -15.28 14.90
N VAL A 325 21.05 -16.48 14.61
CA VAL A 325 21.75 -16.82 13.37
C VAL A 325 20.81 -17.49 12.36
N ALA A 326 20.04 -18.49 12.81
CA ALA A 326 19.22 -19.31 11.94
C ALA A 326 18.07 -18.53 11.29
N VAL A 327 17.38 -17.66 12.04
CA VAL A 327 16.22 -16.92 11.52
C VAL A 327 16.62 -15.93 10.42
N PRO A 328 17.63 -15.05 10.62
CA PRO A 328 18.05 -14.12 9.56
C PRO A 328 18.59 -14.84 8.32
N LEU A 329 19.38 -15.90 8.50
CA LEU A 329 19.88 -16.69 7.37
C LEU A 329 18.77 -17.40 6.61
N ALA A 330 17.76 -17.94 7.30
CA ALA A 330 16.61 -18.57 6.65
C ALA A 330 15.78 -17.55 5.85
N LEU A 331 15.55 -16.35 6.41
CA LEU A 331 14.84 -15.27 5.72
C LEU A 331 15.62 -14.78 4.49
N ALA A 332 16.93 -14.61 4.62
CA ALA A 332 17.80 -14.20 3.52
C ALA A 332 17.90 -15.27 2.43
N ALA A 333 18.01 -16.54 2.81
CA ALA A 333 18.00 -17.65 1.86
C ALA A 333 16.68 -17.72 1.10
N LEU A 334 15.56 -17.56 1.81
CA LEU A 334 14.24 -17.52 1.19
C LEU A 334 14.12 -16.33 0.23
N ASP A 335 14.51 -15.13 0.64
CA ASP A 335 14.49 -13.94 -0.21
C ASP A 335 15.35 -14.12 -1.48
N HIS A 336 16.58 -14.63 -1.33
CA HIS A 336 17.48 -14.91 -2.45
C HIS A 336 16.90 -15.94 -3.43
N GLU A 337 16.30 -17.01 -2.91
CA GLU A 337 15.62 -18.02 -3.72
C GLU A 337 14.43 -17.42 -4.48
N LEU A 338 13.64 -16.55 -3.85
CA LEU A 338 12.51 -15.91 -4.49
C LEU A 338 12.94 -14.94 -5.61
N ARG A 339 14.07 -14.23 -5.41
CA ARG A 339 14.63 -13.22 -6.34
C ARG A 339 15.35 -13.81 -7.54
N HIS A 340 16.14 -14.85 -7.31
CA HIS A 340 17.07 -15.34 -8.34
C HIS A 340 17.07 -16.87 -8.46
N GLY A 341 16.97 -17.60 -7.36
CA GLY A 341 17.10 -19.07 -7.38
C GLY A 341 15.92 -19.80 -8.04
N LEU A 342 14.71 -19.25 -7.92
CA LEU A 342 13.47 -19.74 -8.53
C LEU A 342 13.13 -19.03 -9.84
N VAL A 343 14.01 -18.15 -10.33
CA VAL A 343 13.85 -17.46 -11.61
C VAL A 343 14.65 -18.19 -12.67
N GLU A 344 14.04 -18.37 -13.84
CA GLU A 344 14.74 -18.78 -15.05
C GLU A 344 14.74 -17.64 -16.05
N TYR A 345 15.88 -17.42 -16.69
CA TYR A 345 16.06 -16.38 -17.68
C TYR A 345 15.98 -17.06 -19.05
N ARG A 346 15.05 -16.62 -19.88
CA ARG A 346 14.85 -17.15 -21.23
C ARG A 346 15.29 -16.11 -22.22
N ALA A 347 16.35 -16.41 -22.93
CA ALA A 347 16.91 -15.60 -24.00
C ALA A 347 16.32 -16.08 -25.32
N GLY A 348 15.54 -15.23 -25.99
CA GLY A 348 15.13 -15.44 -27.38
C GLY A 348 15.84 -14.44 -28.29
N ASP A 349 15.60 -14.55 -29.60
CA ASP A 349 16.22 -13.66 -30.60
C ASP A 349 15.73 -12.20 -30.48
N ASP A 350 14.56 -11.97 -29.88
CA ASP A 350 13.90 -10.66 -29.83
C ASP A 350 13.90 -10.02 -28.44
N ALA A 351 14.12 -10.80 -27.37
CA ALA A 351 14.05 -10.32 -26.00
C ALA A 351 14.61 -11.31 -24.97
N LEU A 352 14.87 -10.77 -23.78
CA LEU A 352 15.18 -11.51 -22.56
C LEU A 352 13.97 -11.48 -21.62
N VAL A 353 13.47 -12.64 -21.21
CA VAL A 353 12.34 -12.75 -20.27
C VAL A 353 12.78 -13.47 -19.01
N ALA A 354 12.56 -12.84 -17.84
CA ALA A 354 12.64 -13.52 -16.56
C ALA A 354 11.32 -14.18 -16.22
N ARG A 355 11.35 -15.47 -15.93
CA ARG A 355 10.17 -16.27 -15.60
C ARG A 355 10.32 -16.90 -14.23
N ASP A 356 9.29 -16.75 -13.39
CA ASP A 356 9.23 -17.44 -12.10
C ASP A 356 8.83 -18.89 -12.30
N ARG A 357 9.58 -19.81 -11.68
CA ARG A 357 9.35 -21.25 -11.79
C ARG A 357 8.28 -21.76 -10.83
N LEU A 358 7.97 -21.02 -9.77
CA LEU A 358 7.01 -21.47 -8.76
C LEU A 358 5.56 -21.27 -9.23
N PHE A 359 5.28 -20.14 -9.87
CA PHE A 359 3.97 -19.75 -10.38
C PHE A 359 3.89 -19.77 -11.91
N GLY A 360 5.02 -19.91 -12.61
CA GLY A 360 5.06 -20.01 -14.06
C GLY A 360 4.79 -18.68 -14.78
N VAL A 361 4.90 -17.54 -14.08
CA VAL A 361 4.59 -16.19 -14.58
C VAL A 361 5.85 -15.49 -15.10
N ALA A 362 5.71 -14.67 -16.14
CA ALA A 362 6.77 -13.76 -16.56
C ALA A 362 6.82 -12.57 -15.59
N LEU A 363 8.02 -12.27 -15.11
CA LEU A 363 8.29 -11.20 -14.14
C LEU A 363 8.57 -9.88 -14.86
N TRP A 364 9.46 -9.93 -15.85
CA TRP A 364 9.84 -8.80 -16.69
C TRP A 364 10.35 -9.30 -18.04
N ARG A 365 10.28 -8.43 -19.05
CA ARG A 365 10.79 -8.60 -20.40
C ARG A 365 11.68 -7.40 -20.68
N VAL A 366 12.84 -7.64 -21.27
CA VAL A 366 13.75 -6.59 -21.75
C VAL A 366 13.99 -6.84 -23.21
N GLU A 367 13.70 -5.83 -24.03
CA GLU A 367 14.00 -5.86 -25.47
C GLU A 367 15.37 -5.23 -25.73
N PRO A 368 16.06 -5.58 -26.83
CA PRO A 368 17.40 -5.10 -27.11
C PRO A 368 17.52 -3.57 -27.16
N TRP A 369 16.43 -2.87 -27.52
CA TRP A 369 16.38 -1.41 -27.61
C TRP A 369 16.06 -0.70 -26.29
N ASP A 370 15.63 -1.43 -25.26
CA ASP A 370 15.37 -0.85 -23.93
C ASP A 370 16.67 -0.66 -23.14
N GLU A 371 17.69 -1.47 -23.46
CA GLU A 371 19.02 -1.44 -22.85
C GLU A 371 19.76 -0.13 -23.13
N THR A 372 20.30 0.46 -22.06
CA THR A 372 21.09 1.69 -22.10
C THR A 372 22.56 1.43 -21.78
N ASP A 373 22.85 0.50 -20.86
CA ASP A 373 24.20 -0.04 -20.61
C ASP A 373 24.18 -1.53 -20.19
N LEU A 374 25.26 -2.26 -20.50
CA LEU A 374 25.37 -3.70 -20.26
C LEU A 374 26.74 -4.03 -19.67
N ARG A 375 26.76 -4.57 -18.45
CA ARG A 375 27.99 -4.83 -17.69
C ARG A 375 28.05 -6.25 -17.19
N VAL A 376 29.25 -6.82 -17.19
CA VAL A 376 29.55 -8.10 -16.54
C VAL A 376 30.46 -7.83 -15.36
N GLU A 377 29.99 -8.15 -14.16
CA GLU A 377 30.73 -8.01 -12.92
C GLU A 377 31.25 -9.38 -12.45
N ARG A 378 32.51 -9.42 -11.99
CA ARG A 378 33.11 -10.59 -11.34
C ARG A 378 33.59 -10.26 -9.95
N SER A 379 32.76 -10.55 -8.95
CA SER A 379 33.14 -10.41 -7.54
C SER A 379 34.21 -11.43 -7.12
N GLY A 380 34.74 -11.28 -5.89
CA GLY A 380 35.65 -12.28 -5.31
C GLY A 380 34.99 -13.65 -5.11
N LEU A 381 33.68 -13.68 -4.84
CA LEU A 381 32.91 -14.92 -4.72
C LEU A 381 32.64 -15.54 -6.08
N ASP A 382 32.32 -14.72 -7.06
CA ASP A 382 32.14 -15.12 -8.46
C ASP A 382 33.39 -15.81 -9.00
N ARG A 383 34.58 -15.23 -8.77
CA ARG A 383 35.86 -15.87 -9.14
C ARG A 383 36.09 -17.23 -8.47
N ARG A 384 35.63 -17.41 -7.22
CA ARG A 384 35.76 -18.69 -6.50
C ARG A 384 34.77 -19.74 -6.99
N LEU A 385 33.59 -19.32 -7.44
CA LEU A 385 32.53 -20.19 -7.91
C LEU A 385 32.60 -20.45 -9.42
N GLY A 386 33.40 -19.66 -10.15
CA GLY A 386 33.43 -19.65 -11.61
C GLY A 386 32.14 -19.11 -12.19
N THR A 387 31.57 -18.08 -11.56
CA THR A 387 30.31 -17.46 -11.98
C THR A 387 30.51 -15.99 -12.34
N GLU A 388 29.52 -15.39 -12.98
CA GLU A 388 29.49 -13.97 -13.37
C GLU A 388 28.16 -13.33 -13.02
N THR A 389 28.15 -12.02 -12.82
CA THR A 389 26.93 -11.23 -12.61
C THR A 389 26.71 -10.34 -13.82
N VAL A 390 25.56 -10.45 -14.47
CA VAL A 390 25.18 -9.55 -15.57
C VAL A 390 24.31 -8.42 -15.00
N ALA A 391 24.66 -7.18 -15.27
CA ALA A 391 23.88 -5.99 -14.94
C ALA A 391 23.41 -5.33 -16.24
N ILE A 392 22.08 -5.20 -16.37
CA ILE A 392 21.41 -4.60 -17.52
C ILE A 392 20.81 -3.28 -17.05
N GLU A 393 21.37 -2.16 -17.51
CA GLU A 393 20.92 -0.81 -17.20
C GLU A 393 19.86 -0.38 -18.22
N LEU A 394 18.70 0.03 -17.73
CA LEU A 394 17.60 0.59 -18.48
C LEU A 394 17.53 2.09 -18.19
N ARG A 395 16.63 2.82 -18.87
CA ARG A 395 16.50 4.27 -18.65
C ARG A 395 16.16 4.66 -17.22
N ASP A 396 15.28 3.88 -16.58
CA ASP A 396 14.71 4.18 -15.26
C ASP A 396 14.94 3.05 -14.24
N ASP A 397 15.72 2.03 -14.59
CA ASP A 397 15.81 0.79 -13.81
C ASP A 397 17.11 0.01 -14.09
N GLU A 398 17.47 -0.94 -13.22
CA GLU A 398 18.62 -1.82 -13.40
C GLU A 398 18.27 -3.26 -13.00
N TYR A 399 18.48 -4.21 -13.91
CA TYR A 399 18.33 -5.63 -13.62
C TYR A 399 19.69 -6.30 -13.43
N ARG A 400 19.92 -6.79 -12.20
CA ARG A 400 21.09 -7.58 -11.85
C ARG A 400 20.77 -9.07 -11.79
N ILE A 401 21.51 -9.85 -12.56
CA ILE A 401 21.42 -11.31 -12.65
C ILE A 401 22.72 -11.92 -12.12
N PRO A 402 22.81 -12.23 -10.81
CA PRO A 402 24.05 -12.72 -10.23
C PRO A 402 24.31 -14.20 -10.53
N GLY A 403 25.56 -14.63 -10.37
CA GLY A 403 25.89 -16.04 -10.21
C GLY A 403 25.62 -16.94 -11.42
N LEU A 404 25.75 -16.44 -12.64
CA LEU A 404 25.60 -17.21 -13.88
C LEU A 404 26.86 -18.03 -14.18
N ASP A 405 26.71 -19.29 -14.60
CA ASP A 405 27.84 -20.12 -15.06
C ASP A 405 28.29 -19.72 -16.47
N ASP A 406 27.34 -19.34 -17.32
CA ASP A 406 27.55 -18.89 -18.68
C ASP A 406 26.61 -17.70 -18.95
N PRO A 407 27.13 -16.46 -19.05
CA PRO A 407 26.31 -15.30 -19.34
C PRO A 407 26.01 -15.14 -20.83
N GLU A 408 26.67 -15.88 -21.73
CA GLU A 408 26.63 -15.57 -23.17
C GLU A 408 25.23 -15.67 -23.78
N PRO A 409 24.38 -16.66 -23.45
CA PRO A 409 23.03 -16.69 -23.99
C PRO A 409 22.20 -15.45 -23.61
N ILE A 410 22.47 -14.82 -22.47
CA ILE A 410 21.80 -13.58 -22.07
C ILE A 410 22.36 -12.39 -22.83
N LEU A 411 23.68 -12.34 -23.02
CA LEU A 411 24.35 -11.23 -23.67
C LEU A 411 24.10 -11.22 -25.18
N ASP A 412 23.95 -12.39 -25.80
CA ASP A 412 23.69 -12.56 -27.23
C ASP A 412 22.31 -12.02 -27.66
N VAL A 413 21.39 -11.78 -26.71
CA VAL A 413 20.12 -11.08 -26.96
C VAL A 413 20.36 -9.61 -27.32
N PHE A 414 21.42 -9.00 -26.77
CA PHE A 414 21.67 -7.58 -26.90
C PHE A 414 22.71 -7.30 -27.99
N ASP A 415 22.39 -6.36 -28.89
CA ASP A 415 23.34 -5.92 -29.92
C ASP A 415 24.58 -5.24 -29.31
N ARG A 416 24.45 -4.67 -28.12
CA ARG A 416 25.53 -4.00 -27.42
C ARG A 416 26.51 -5.00 -26.84
N ARG A 417 27.80 -4.77 -27.08
CA ARG A 417 28.86 -5.51 -26.41
C ARG A 417 28.96 -5.12 -24.94
N ALA A 418 28.80 -6.09 -24.05
CA ALA A 418 28.91 -5.89 -22.61
C ALA A 418 30.32 -5.41 -22.19
N ASP A 419 30.38 -4.49 -21.24
CA ASP A 419 31.61 -4.10 -20.57
C ASP A 419 32.06 -5.24 -19.65
N ARG A 420 33.29 -5.72 -19.82
CA ARG A 420 33.83 -6.86 -19.07
C ARG A 420 35.08 -6.42 -18.31
N PRO A 421 35.32 -6.95 -17.09
CA PRO A 421 36.47 -6.56 -16.28
C PRO A 421 37.80 -6.95 -16.94
N ASP A 422 37.75 -7.93 -17.86
CA ASP A 422 38.91 -8.51 -18.56
C ASP A 422 38.95 -8.12 -20.06
N GLY A 423 38.19 -7.11 -20.49
CA GLY A 423 38.30 -6.55 -21.85
C GLY A 423 39.64 -5.83 -22.05
N PRO A 424 40.27 -5.90 -23.24
CA PRO A 424 41.57 -5.27 -23.45
C PRO A 424 41.46 -3.79 -23.13
N GLU A 425 42.46 -3.25 -22.43
CA GLU A 425 42.64 -1.81 -22.27
C GLU A 425 42.28 -1.13 -23.59
N ARG A 426 41.40 -0.12 -23.53
CA ARG A 426 41.28 0.83 -24.64
C ARG A 426 42.67 1.42 -24.85
N SER A 427 43.44 0.81 -25.75
CA SER A 427 44.60 1.44 -26.35
C SER A 427 44.08 2.69 -27.01
N GLY A 428 44.46 3.84 -26.46
CA GLY A 428 44.09 5.12 -27.01
C GLY A 428 44.47 5.22 -28.48
N ASP A 429 43.58 5.86 -29.22
CA ASP A 429 43.92 6.95 -30.13
C ASP A 429 42.78 7.98 -30.11
#